data_AF-A0A411PL95-F1
#
_entry.id   AF-A0A411PL95-F1
#
_cell.length_a   1.000
_cell.length_b   1.000
_cell.length_c   1.000
_cell.angle_alpha   90.00
_cell.angle_beta   90.00
_cell.angle_gamma   90.00
#
_symmetry.space_group_name_H-M   'P 1'
#
loop_
_entity.id
_entity.type
_entity.pdbx_description
1 polymer ?
#
loop_
_entity_poly.entity_id
_entity_poly.type
_entity_poly.pdbx_seq_one_letter_code
_entity_poly.pdbx_strand_id
1 'polypeptide(L)'
;MAALYAMKKILPHIEIGLDQYGAVKVSIEDYELFDFIDDYVTETCDLDWEDKTVHTNAQGEVHTMYFNLKHSLEQVESSLSKLSVKEINKIYALNN
;
A
#
# COMPACT_ATOMS: atom_id res chain seq x y z
N MET A 1 2.03 18.38 -15.56
CA MET A 1 2.53 17.86 -14.26
C MET A 1 1.43 17.20 -13.41
N ALA A 2 0.44 16.53 -14.00
CA ALA A 2 -0.65 15.91 -13.23
C ALA A 2 -0.45 14.41 -12.92
N ALA A 3 0.54 13.76 -13.55
CA ALA A 3 0.70 12.30 -13.49
C ALA A 3 1.51 11.79 -12.28
N LEU A 4 2.31 12.63 -11.61
CA LEU A 4 3.18 12.18 -10.51
C LEU A 4 2.42 11.85 -9.21
N TYR A 5 1.23 12.43 -9.00
CA TYR A 5 0.44 12.28 -7.77
C TYR A 5 -0.75 11.32 -7.90
N ALA A 6 -0.96 10.76 -9.09
CA ALA A 6 -2.07 9.84 -9.33
C ALA A 6 -1.77 8.48 -8.67
N MET A 7 -2.78 7.92 -8.00
CA MET A 7 -2.71 6.55 -7.52
C MET A 7 -2.73 5.59 -8.71
N LYS A 8 -1.88 4.58 -8.66
CA LYS A 8 -1.79 3.50 -9.63
C LYS A 8 -2.07 2.19 -8.92
N LYS A 9 -3.02 1.41 -9.45
CA LYS A 9 -3.24 0.02 -9.01
C LYS A 9 -2.07 -0.86 -9.44
N ILE A 10 -1.41 -1.51 -8.47
CA ILE A 10 -0.25 -2.38 -8.72
C ILE A 10 -0.55 -3.85 -8.44
N LEU A 11 -1.48 -4.13 -7.53
CA LEU A 11 -1.98 -5.45 -7.19
C LEU A 11 -3.49 -5.35 -6.91
N PRO A 12 -4.23 -6.48 -6.87
CA PRO A 12 -5.59 -6.45 -6.33
C PRO A 12 -5.59 -5.77 -4.95
N HIS A 13 -6.59 -4.94 -4.69
CA HIS A 13 -6.77 -4.27 -3.40
C HIS A 13 -5.65 -3.31 -2.97
N ILE A 14 -4.64 -3.06 -3.82
CA ILE A 14 -3.47 -2.25 -3.47
C ILE A 14 -3.16 -1.23 -4.58
N GLU A 15 -3.12 0.04 -4.18
CA GLU A 15 -2.73 1.17 -5.01
C GLU A 15 -1.54 1.91 -4.41
N ILE A 16 -0.69 2.49 -5.25
CA ILE A 16 0.48 3.26 -4.83
C ILE A 16 0.52 4.61 -5.55
N GLY A 17 1.06 5.63 -4.89
CA GLY A 17 1.30 6.92 -5.51
C GLY A 17 2.19 7.81 -4.64
N LEU A 18 2.29 9.08 -5.01
CA LEU A 18 2.94 10.10 -4.20
C LEU A 18 1.89 11.03 -3.58
N ASP A 19 2.11 11.44 -2.34
CA ASP A 19 1.37 12.53 -1.72
C ASP A 19 1.87 13.90 -2.21
N GLN A 20 1.24 14.99 -1.76
CA GLN A 20 1.60 16.35 -2.18
C GLN A 20 3.02 16.80 -1.76
N TYR A 21 3.62 16.11 -0.79
CA TYR A 21 4.96 16.39 -0.27
C TYR A 21 6.04 15.48 -0.88
N GLY A 22 5.64 14.52 -1.73
CA GLY A 22 6.53 13.57 -2.38
C GLY A 22 6.78 12.30 -1.57
N ALA A 23 6.08 12.08 -0.46
CA ALA A 23 6.10 10.82 0.26
C ALA A 23 5.35 9.75 -0.54
N VAL A 24 5.88 8.53 -0.56
CA VAL A 24 5.17 7.39 -1.15
C VAL A 24 4.01 7.03 -0.25
N LYS A 25 2.82 6.91 -0.83
CA LYS A 25 1.62 6.42 -0.16
C LYS A 25 1.13 5.13 -0.80
N VAL A 26 0.75 4.17 0.02
CA VAL A 26 0.16 2.90 -0.41
C VAL A 26 -1.21 2.77 0.24
N SER A 27 -2.24 2.66 -0.59
CA SER A 27 -3.62 2.42 -0.16
C SER A 27 -3.95 0.94 -0.31
N ILE A 28 -4.47 0.34 0.76
CA ILE A 28 -4.81 -1.07 0.86
C ILE A 28 -6.27 -1.17 1.32
N GLU A 29 -7.09 -1.91 0.58
CA GLU A 29 -8.44 -2.26 1.00
C GLU A 29 -8.36 -3.39 2.04
N ASP A 30 -9.19 -3.33 3.09
CA ASP A 30 -9.25 -4.30 4.21
C ASP A 30 -8.13 -4.21 5.25
N TYR A 31 -8.48 -4.36 6.54
CA TYR A 31 -7.56 -4.23 7.67
C TYR A 31 -6.57 -5.39 7.76
N GLU A 32 -7.01 -6.62 7.52
CA GLU A 32 -6.18 -7.82 7.60
C GLU A 32 -5.22 -7.89 6.42
N LEU A 33 -5.65 -7.42 5.25
CA LEU A 33 -4.71 -7.21 4.16
C LEU A 33 -3.70 -6.11 4.50
N PHE A 34 -4.12 -5.02 5.13
CA PHE A 34 -3.19 -3.98 5.58
C PHE A 34 -2.15 -4.53 6.57
N ASP A 35 -2.57 -5.30 7.57
CA ASP A 35 -1.69 -5.91 8.58
C ASP A 35 -0.63 -6.82 7.94
N PHE A 36 -1.04 -7.66 6.99
CA PHE A 36 -0.11 -8.47 6.20
C PHE A 36 0.90 -7.64 5.41
N ILE A 37 0.45 -6.54 4.79
CA ILE A 37 1.33 -5.67 4.01
C ILE A 37 2.30 -4.92 4.94
N ASP A 38 1.85 -4.47 6.10
CA ASP A 38 2.68 -3.82 7.12
C ASP A 38 3.84 -4.72 7.55
N ASP A 39 3.53 -5.96 7.92
CA ASP A 39 4.54 -6.98 8.26
C ASP A 39 5.51 -7.22 7.08
N TYR A 40 4.98 -7.36 5.86
CA TYR A 40 5.82 -7.62 4.70
C TYR A 40 6.78 -6.45 4.39
N VAL A 41 6.30 -5.22 4.40
CA VAL A 41 7.14 -4.07 4.06
C VAL A 41 8.17 -3.78 5.15
N THR A 42 7.79 -3.91 6.42
CA THR A 42 8.69 -3.61 7.54
C THR A 42 9.68 -4.75 7.81
N GLU A 43 9.22 -5.99 7.89
CA GLU A 43 10.07 -7.12 8.27
C GLU A 43 10.83 -7.74 7.09
N THR A 44 10.22 -7.80 5.90
CA THR A 44 10.83 -8.47 4.74
C THR A 44 11.57 -7.50 3.82
N CYS A 45 11.06 -6.28 3.65
CA CYS A 45 11.61 -5.31 2.71
C CYS A 45 12.49 -4.23 3.34
N ASP A 46 12.55 -4.16 4.68
CA ASP A 46 13.27 -3.11 5.43
C ASP A 46 12.79 -1.69 5.02
N LEU A 47 11.48 -1.54 4.81
CA LEU A 47 10.83 -0.27 4.50
C LEU A 47 10.05 0.21 5.71
N ASP A 48 10.43 1.36 6.27
CA ASP A 48 9.69 2.05 7.33
C ASP A 48 8.73 3.13 6.79
N TRP A 49 7.69 3.38 7.56
CA TRP A 49 6.64 4.37 7.30
C TRP A 49 6.32 5.16 8.58
N GLU A 50 5.78 6.36 8.41
CA GLU A 50 5.67 7.35 9.50
C GLU A 50 4.23 7.66 9.92
N ASP A 51 3.27 7.49 9.00
CA ASP A 51 1.88 7.86 9.25
C ASP A 51 0.91 6.92 8.54
N LYS A 52 -0.33 6.88 9.02
CA LYS A 52 -1.44 6.20 8.37
C LYS A 52 -2.73 6.98 8.46
N THR A 53 -3.54 6.89 7.41
CA THR A 53 -4.94 7.34 7.43
C THR A 53 -5.87 6.18 7.12
N VAL A 54 -7.10 6.26 7.61
CA VAL A 54 -8.16 5.28 7.33
C VAL A 54 -9.37 6.05 6.83
N HIS A 55 -9.96 5.56 5.74
CA HIS A 55 -11.24 6.06 5.24
C HIS A 55 -12.11 4.90 4.80
N THR A 56 -13.42 5.13 4.72
CA THR A 56 -14.39 4.12 4.28
C THR A 56 -14.89 4.47 2.87
N ASN A 57 -14.93 3.47 1.98
CA ASN A 57 -15.54 3.56 0.65
C ASN A 57 -16.74 2.59 0.53
N ALA A 58 -17.23 2.36 -0.68
CA ALA A 58 -18.37 1.45 -0.91
C ALA A 58 -18.02 -0.04 -0.69
N GLN A 59 -16.74 -0.38 -0.68
CA GLN A 59 -16.20 -1.73 -0.54
C GLN A 59 -15.77 -2.03 0.91
N GLY A 60 -15.54 -1.03 1.74
CA GLY A 60 -15.14 -1.21 3.14
C GLY A 60 -14.14 -0.15 3.60
N GLU A 61 -13.31 -0.53 4.56
CA GLU A 61 -12.19 0.30 5.03
C GLU A 61 -11.02 0.25 4.05
N VAL A 62 -10.39 1.41 3.85
CA VAL A 62 -9.18 1.59 3.07
C VAL A 62 -8.14 2.28 3.95
N HIS A 63 -7.03 1.58 4.13
CA HIS A 63 -5.90 2.02 4.93
C HIS A 63 -4.82 2.58 4.00
N THR A 64 -4.39 3.80 4.24
CA THR A 64 -3.30 4.42 3.49
C THR A 64 -2.10 4.62 4.41
N MET A 65 -0.99 3.93 4.14
CA MET A 65 0.30 4.13 4.81
C MET A 65 1.17 5.11 4.04
N TYR A 66 1.95 5.93 4.76
CA TYR A 66 2.84 6.95 4.23
C TYR A 66 4.28 6.64 4.60
N PHE A 67 5.08 6.28 3.61
CA PHE A 67 6.49 5.90 3.78
C PHE A 67 7.37 7.11 4.09
N ASN A 68 8.48 6.87 4.81
CA ASN A 68 9.49 7.90 5.04
C ASN A 68 10.05 8.42 3.69
N LEU A 69 10.33 9.74 3.61
CA LEU A 69 10.82 10.41 2.40
C LEU A 69 12.14 9.86 1.83
N LYS A 70 12.88 9.04 2.60
CA LYS A 70 14.08 8.35 2.12
C LYS A 70 13.79 7.25 1.10
N HIS A 71 12.56 6.73 1.07
CA HIS A 71 12.15 5.67 0.14
C HIS A 71 11.59 6.25 -1.14
N SER A 72 11.98 5.69 -2.28
CA SER A 72 11.48 6.11 -3.59
C SER A 72 10.23 5.32 -3.99
N LEU A 73 9.40 5.91 -4.85
CA LEU A 73 8.23 5.23 -5.44
C LEU A 73 8.62 3.91 -6.11
N GLU A 74 9.71 3.91 -6.88
CA GLU A 74 10.21 2.73 -7.59
C GLU A 74 10.64 1.62 -6.62
N GLN A 75 11.29 1.97 -5.51
CA GLN A 75 11.71 1.01 -4.49
C GLN A 75 10.50 0.33 -3.83
N VAL A 76 9.53 1.12 -3.38
CA VAL A 76 8.31 0.59 -2.73
C VAL A 76 7.48 -0.22 -3.72
N GLU A 77 7.30 0.27 -4.94
CA GLU A 77 6.58 -0.45 -6.00
C GLU A 77 7.25 -1.79 -6.34
N SER A 78 8.58 -1.79 -6.50
CA SER A 78 9.35 -2.99 -6.82
C SER A 78 9.27 -4.04 -5.70
N SER A 79 9.30 -3.60 -4.43
CA SER A 79 9.13 -4.49 -3.29
C SER A 79 7.73 -5.13 -3.27
N LEU A 80 6.67 -4.33 -3.37
CA LEU A 80 5.29 -4.83 -3.35
C LEU A 80 4.99 -5.73 -4.55
N SER A 81 5.55 -5.44 -5.73
CA SER A 81 5.33 -6.23 -6.96
C SER A 81 5.83 -7.68 -6.88
N LYS A 82 6.61 -8.03 -5.84
CA LYS A 82 7.05 -9.42 -5.60
C LYS A 82 5.98 -10.27 -4.92
N LEU A 83 4.94 -9.65 -4.36
CA LEU A 83 3.85 -10.35 -3.69
C LEU A 83 2.99 -11.14 -4.68
N SER A 84 2.54 -12.30 -4.25
CA SER A 84 1.70 -13.18 -5.06
C SER A 84 0.27 -12.66 -5.08
N VAL A 85 -0.27 -12.39 -6.27
CA VAL A 85 -1.70 -12.08 -6.50
C VAL A 85 -2.62 -13.09 -5.82
N LYS A 86 -2.24 -14.38 -5.83
CA LYS A 86 -3.03 -15.44 -5.18
C LYS A 86 -3.06 -15.30 -3.66
N GLU A 87 -1.95 -14.88 -3.06
CA GLU A 87 -1.82 -14.69 -1.62
C GLU A 87 -2.61 -13.45 -1.17
N ILE A 88 -2.47 -12.34 -1.88
CA ILE A 88 -3.25 -11.11 -1.65
C ILE A 88 -4.76 -11.41 -1.61
N ASN A 89 -5.27 -12.07 -2.64
CA ASN A 89 -6.70 -12.39 -2.69
C ASN A 89 -7.13 -13.39 -1.61
N LYS A 90 -6.23 -14.30 -1.20
CA LYS A 90 -6.53 -15.27 -0.12
C LYS A 90 -6.71 -14.54 1.22
N ILE A 91 -5.86 -13.56 1.50
CA ILE A 91 -5.90 -12.79 2.76
C ILE A 91 -7.14 -11.89 2.77
N TYR A 92 -7.38 -11.14 1.69
CA TYR A 92 -8.57 -10.29 1.54
C TYR A 92 -9.89 -11.06 1.76
N ALA A 93 -9.96 -12.30 1.26
CA ALA A 93 -11.13 -13.16 1.39
C ALA A 93 -11.34 -13.74 2.81
N LEU A 94 -10.45 -13.47 3.78
CA LEU A 94 -10.68 -13.90 5.16
C LEU A 94 -11.81 -13.12 5.83
N ASN A 95 -12.08 -11.89 5.37
CA ASN A 95 -13.10 -11.00 5.92
C ASN A 95 -14.15 -10.51 4.93
N ASN A 96 -14.06 -10.92 3.66
CA ASN A 96 -14.96 -10.53 2.58
C ASN A 96 -15.41 -11.75 1.79
#